data_AF-S0F945-F1
#
_entry.id   AF-S0F945-F1
#
_cell.length_a   1.000
_cell.length_b   1.000
_cell.length_c   1.000
_cell.angle_alpha   90.00
_cell.angle_beta   90.00
_cell.angle_gamma   90.00
#
_symmetry.space_group_name_H-M   'P 1'
#
loop_
_entity.id
_entity.type
_entity.pdbx_description
1 polymer ?
#
loop_
_entity_poly.entity_id
_entity_poly.type
_entity_poly.pdbx_seq_one_letter_code
_entity_poly.pdbx_strand_id
1 'polypeptide(L)'
;MEYTDKEYCLEVWGDWACFTRPELNVERVSYDVITPSAARAIFEAILFKRYAMRWQITKIEVINPIKWTTIRRNEVGAVAGKSPIYIEDKRQQKNSLLLKDVRYRIYAKLVFIPVKNRSKEAFGKHQPGNDENPMKYYQMFERRASQGQCFTQPYLGCREFSASWKYIDTTEDLTSPLNEDRDLGIMLYDMDFDKNPKNPDAMFYRAKMEQGVIVVPNKDSEEVLR
;
A
#
# COMPACT_ATOMS: atom_id res chain seq x y z
N MET A 1 -9.91 27.46 -10.24
CA MET A 1 -8.51 27.15 -9.90
C MET A 1 -8.21 25.78 -10.44
N GLU A 2 -7.38 25.71 -11.47
CA GLU A 2 -6.66 24.47 -11.79
C GLU A 2 -5.73 24.20 -10.60
N TYR A 3 -5.85 23.03 -10.00
CA TYR A 3 -4.94 22.58 -8.96
C TYR A 3 -4.14 21.42 -9.54
N THR A 4 -2.85 21.40 -9.26
CA THR A 4 -1.94 20.33 -9.65
C THR A 4 -1.86 19.30 -8.52
N ASP A 5 -2.00 18.03 -8.88
CA ASP A 5 -1.77 16.91 -7.98
C ASP A 5 -0.29 16.89 -7.59
N LYS A 6 0.01 17.04 -6.30
CA LYS A 6 1.39 17.00 -5.79
C LYS A 6 1.83 15.55 -5.58
N GLU A 7 3.02 15.23 -6.08
CA GLU A 7 3.67 13.95 -5.85
C GLU A 7 4.55 14.02 -4.61
N TYR A 8 4.51 12.96 -3.81
CA TYR A 8 5.26 12.81 -2.57
C TYR A 8 6.08 11.53 -2.59
N CYS A 9 7.22 11.58 -1.90
CA CYS A 9 8.12 10.45 -1.78
C CYS A 9 8.24 10.03 -0.31
N LEU A 10 8.02 8.74 -0.05
CA LEU A 10 8.30 8.11 1.24
C LEU A 10 9.35 7.02 1.06
N GLU A 11 10.38 7.07 1.89
CA GLU A 11 11.26 5.93 2.08
C GLU A 11 10.68 5.05 3.19
N VAL A 12 10.49 3.76 2.91
CA VAL A 12 9.82 2.80 3.80
C VAL A 12 10.68 1.56 3.96
N TRP A 13 10.84 1.08 5.19
CA TRP A 13 11.62 -0.13 5.47
C TRP A 13 11.04 -0.95 6.62
N GLY A 14 11.50 -2.20 6.72
CA GLY A 14 11.19 -3.09 7.82
C GLY A 14 11.97 -4.40 7.74
N ASP A 15 12.08 -5.09 8.87
CA ASP A 15 12.86 -6.32 8.98
C ASP A 15 12.23 -7.48 8.19
N TRP A 16 10.91 -7.49 8.09
CA TRP A 16 10.14 -8.49 7.36
C TRP A 16 8.99 -7.86 6.59
N ALA A 17 8.57 -8.51 5.50
CA ALA A 17 7.37 -8.14 4.75
C ALA A 17 6.69 -9.36 4.13
N CYS A 18 5.37 -9.27 3.95
CA CYS A 18 4.59 -10.32 3.29
C CYS A 18 3.47 -9.73 2.46
N PHE A 19 3.73 -9.57 1.17
CA PHE A 19 2.74 -9.16 0.17
C PHE A 19 2.13 -10.41 -0.43
N THR A 20 1.13 -10.98 0.24
CA THR A 20 0.62 -12.32 -0.08
C THR A 20 0.12 -12.45 -1.53
N ARG A 21 0.60 -13.48 -2.23
CA ARG A 21 0.11 -13.90 -3.54
C ARG A 21 -1.28 -14.53 -3.40
N PRO A 22 -2.32 -14.04 -4.10
CA PRO A 22 -3.70 -14.51 -3.92
C PRO A 22 -3.92 -15.94 -4.43
N GLU A 23 -3.04 -16.46 -5.31
CA GLU A 23 -3.16 -17.82 -5.84
C GLU A 23 -2.81 -18.89 -4.80
N LEU A 24 -2.02 -18.53 -3.78
CA LEU A 24 -1.47 -19.44 -2.77
C LEU A 24 -2.18 -19.25 -1.43
N ASN A 25 -3.35 -19.87 -1.30
CA ASN A 25 -4.24 -19.70 -0.14
C ASN A 25 -3.88 -20.59 1.07
N VAL A 26 -3.12 -21.67 0.86
CA VAL A 26 -2.77 -22.63 1.92
C VAL A 26 -1.48 -22.21 2.64
N GLU A 27 -0.43 -21.92 1.87
CA GLU A 27 0.84 -21.41 2.37
C GLU A 27 1.02 -19.96 1.92
N ARG A 28 1.44 -19.08 2.83
CA ARG A 28 1.60 -17.67 2.49
C ARG A 28 2.94 -17.48 1.79
N VAL A 29 2.89 -17.06 0.54
CA VAL A 29 4.09 -16.69 -0.21
C VAL A 29 3.96 -15.22 -0.58
N SER A 30 4.97 -14.44 -0.22
CA SER A 30 5.04 -13.03 -0.61
C SER A 30 5.32 -12.89 -2.11
N TYR A 31 4.88 -11.80 -2.72
CA TYR A 31 5.51 -11.25 -3.91
C TYR A 31 6.95 -10.83 -3.58
N ASP A 32 7.77 -10.75 -4.62
CA ASP A 32 9.18 -10.33 -4.56
C ASP A 32 9.34 -8.87 -4.09
N VAL A 33 8.33 -8.03 -4.32
CA VAL A 33 8.32 -6.59 -4.00
C VAL A 33 6.94 -6.15 -3.50
N ILE A 34 6.87 -4.94 -2.95
CA ILE A 34 5.63 -4.33 -2.48
C ILE A 34 4.63 -4.11 -3.64
N THR A 35 3.36 -4.44 -3.42
CA THR A 35 2.29 -4.17 -4.37
C THR A 35 1.84 -2.71 -4.32
N PRO A 36 1.32 -2.13 -5.42
CA PRO A 36 0.76 -0.77 -5.40
C PRO A 36 -0.34 -0.60 -4.35
N SER A 37 -1.17 -1.62 -4.13
CA SER A 37 -2.19 -1.64 -3.07
C SER A 37 -1.60 -1.47 -1.66
N ALA A 38 -0.55 -2.24 -1.33
CA ALA A 38 0.10 -2.16 -0.02
C ALA A 38 0.85 -0.83 0.14
N ALA A 39 1.48 -0.34 -0.93
CA ALA A 39 2.11 0.98 -0.97
C ALA A 39 1.09 2.10 -0.70
N ARG A 40 -0.08 2.08 -1.37
CA ARG A 40 -1.17 3.04 -1.15
C ARG A 40 -1.63 3.05 0.31
N ALA A 41 -1.79 1.88 0.92
CA ALA A 41 -2.22 1.75 2.30
C ALA A 41 -1.27 2.42 3.31
N ILE A 42 0.05 2.47 3.02
CA ILE A 42 1.02 3.18 3.87
C ILE A 42 0.76 4.69 3.88
N PHE A 43 0.52 5.29 2.71
CA PHE A 43 0.17 6.71 2.61
C PHE A 43 -1.16 7.02 3.30
N GLU A 44 -2.16 6.14 3.13
CA GLU A 44 -3.46 6.26 3.78
C GLU A 44 -3.38 6.16 5.30
N ALA A 45 -2.49 5.29 5.82
CA ALA A 45 -2.24 5.15 7.25
C ALA A 45 -1.70 6.45 7.87
N ILE A 46 -0.93 7.24 7.12
CA ILE A 46 -0.44 8.57 7.55
C ILE A 46 -1.58 9.61 7.46
N LEU A 47 -2.20 9.71 6.28
CA LEU A 47 -3.33 10.59 6.05
C LEU A 47 -4.29 9.96 5.04
N PHE A 48 -5.54 9.79 5.46
CA PHE A 48 -6.65 9.43 4.58
C PHE A 48 -7.90 10.24 4.90
N LYS A 49 -8.56 10.75 3.86
CA LYS A 49 -9.85 11.42 3.93
C LYS A 49 -10.73 10.89 2.80
N ARG A 50 -11.52 9.86 3.12
CA ARG A 50 -12.30 9.02 2.20
C ARG A 50 -12.93 9.74 1.01
N TYR A 51 -13.52 10.92 1.21
CA TYR A 51 -14.24 11.64 0.16
C TYR A 51 -13.46 12.83 -0.42
N ALA A 52 -12.35 13.22 0.18
CA ALA A 52 -11.63 14.45 -0.20
C ALA A 52 -10.38 14.18 -1.03
N MET A 53 -9.84 12.96 -0.97
CA MET A 53 -8.59 12.63 -1.65
C MET A 53 -8.46 11.14 -1.91
N ARG A 54 -7.59 10.81 -2.87
CA ARG A 54 -7.10 9.45 -3.12
C ARG A 54 -5.59 9.48 -3.32
N TRP A 55 -4.92 8.44 -2.87
CA TRP A 55 -3.50 8.24 -3.14
C TRP A 55 -3.34 7.38 -4.38
N GLN A 56 -2.54 7.85 -5.33
CA GLN A 56 -2.20 7.11 -6.53
C GLN A 56 -0.69 6.85 -6.54
N ILE A 57 -0.30 5.59 -6.43
CA ILE A 57 1.11 5.20 -6.55
C ILE A 57 1.54 5.35 -8.00
N THR A 58 2.69 5.98 -8.23
CA THR A 58 3.21 6.27 -9.58
C THR A 58 4.51 5.53 -9.84
N LYS A 59 5.36 5.38 -8.82
CA LYS A 59 6.68 4.76 -8.94
C LYS A 59 7.08 4.10 -7.63
N ILE A 60 7.71 2.94 -7.72
CA ILE A 60 8.30 2.22 -6.60
C ILE A 60 9.76 1.93 -6.95
N GLU A 61 10.68 2.36 -6.11
CA GLU A 61 12.10 2.03 -6.22
C GLU A 61 12.46 1.02 -5.13
N VAL A 62 13.05 -0.09 -5.52
CA VAL A 62 13.59 -1.12 -4.63
C VAL A 62 15.01 -0.72 -4.27
N ILE A 63 15.31 -0.56 -2.98
CA ILE A 63 16.62 -0.11 -2.51
C ILE A 63 17.48 -1.30 -2.06
N ASN A 64 16.88 -2.20 -1.26
CA ASN A 64 17.59 -3.36 -0.75
C ASN A 64 17.42 -4.57 -1.68
N PRO A 65 18.42 -5.49 -1.75
CA PRO A 65 18.28 -6.74 -2.48
C PRO A 65 17.11 -7.59 -1.96
N ILE A 66 16.46 -8.31 -2.89
CA ILE A 66 15.33 -9.19 -2.56
C ILE A 66 15.85 -10.43 -1.83
N LYS A 67 15.59 -10.50 -0.52
CA LYS A 67 15.97 -11.62 0.34
C LYS A 67 14.74 -12.30 0.90
N TRP A 68 14.76 -13.63 0.95
CA TRP A 68 13.67 -14.45 1.45
C TRP A 68 14.00 -15.06 2.80
N THR A 69 12.97 -15.27 3.62
CA THR A 69 13.07 -16.01 4.89
C THR A 69 11.80 -16.83 5.11
N THR A 70 11.92 -17.95 5.80
CA THR A 70 10.78 -18.79 6.15
C THR A 70 10.44 -18.64 7.62
N ILE A 71 9.15 -18.50 7.94
CA ILE A 71 8.65 -18.55 9.31
C ILE A 71 7.54 -19.59 9.39
N ARG A 72 7.52 -20.40 10.46
CA ARG A 72 6.42 -21.31 10.78
C ARG A 72 5.60 -20.75 11.92
N ARG A 73 4.28 -20.78 11.78
CA ARG A 73 3.33 -20.25 12.77
C ARG A 73 2.23 -21.25 13.06
N ASN A 74 1.71 -21.18 14.28
CA ASN A 74 0.46 -21.82 14.64
C ASN A 74 -0.66 -20.80 14.43
N GLU A 75 -1.53 -21.05 13.46
CA GLU A 75 -2.75 -20.29 13.23
C GLU A 75 -3.97 -21.10 13.69
N VAL A 76 -5.07 -20.41 13.97
CA VAL A 76 -6.35 -21.05 14.26
C VAL A 76 -7.08 -21.25 12.93
N GLY A 77 -7.39 -22.51 12.60
CA GLY A 77 -8.07 -22.90 11.36
C GLY A 77 -9.59 -22.72 11.37
N ALA A 78 -10.14 -22.17 12.45
CA ALA A 78 -11.57 -21.96 12.64
C ALA A 78 -11.90 -20.46 12.75
N VAL A 79 -13.01 -20.05 12.15
CA VAL A 79 -13.56 -18.70 12.31
C VAL A 79 -14.32 -18.63 13.63
N ALA A 80 -14.05 -17.60 14.42
CA ALA A 80 -14.76 -17.37 15.68
C ALA A 80 -16.26 -17.21 15.42
N GLY A 81 -17.08 -18.03 16.10
CA GLY A 81 -18.53 -18.02 16.03
C GLY A 81 -19.16 -17.98 17.41
N LYS A 82 -20.35 -18.57 17.56
CA LYS A 82 -21.04 -18.68 18.86
C LYS A 82 -20.46 -19.76 19.78
N SER A 83 -19.78 -20.75 19.21
CA SER A 83 -19.18 -21.87 19.96
C SER A 83 -17.72 -21.60 20.29
N PRO A 84 -17.23 -22.04 21.47
CA PRO A 84 -15.81 -21.93 21.80
C PRO A 84 -14.97 -22.73 20.82
N ILE A 85 -13.79 -22.20 20.48
CA ILE A 85 -12.81 -22.90 19.65
C ILE A 85 -11.84 -23.63 20.58
N TYR A 86 -11.82 -24.96 20.49
CA TYR A 86 -10.79 -25.77 21.11
C TYR A 86 -9.55 -25.74 20.22
N ILE A 87 -8.48 -25.10 20.71
CA ILE A 87 -7.26 -24.84 19.93
C ILE A 87 -6.57 -26.16 19.55
N GLU A 88 -6.62 -27.19 20.39
CA GLU A 88 -5.97 -28.48 20.10
C GLU A 88 -6.51 -29.13 18.82
N ASP A 89 -7.82 -29.06 18.59
CA ASP A 89 -8.48 -29.66 17.42
C ASP A 89 -8.41 -28.78 16.16
N LYS A 90 -8.15 -27.48 16.33
CA LYS A 90 -8.25 -26.46 15.26
C LYS A 90 -6.93 -25.73 15.00
N ARG A 91 -5.82 -26.17 15.59
CA ARG A 91 -4.48 -25.64 15.35
C ARG A 91 -4.01 -26.06 13.95
N GLN A 92 -3.63 -25.08 13.15
CA GLN A 92 -2.98 -25.30 11.86
C GLN A 92 -1.56 -24.76 11.92
N GLN A 93 -0.59 -25.52 11.43
CA GLN A 93 0.76 -25.02 11.23
C GLN A 93 0.88 -24.53 9.79
N LYS A 94 1.16 -23.23 9.62
CA LYS A 94 1.41 -22.66 8.30
C LYS A 94 2.85 -22.22 8.20
N ASN A 95 3.48 -22.59 7.10
CA ASN A 95 4.75 -22.01 6.69
C ASN A 95 4.45 -20.76 5.87
N SER A 96 5.29 -19.74 6.04
CA SER A 96 5.22 -18.51 5.26
C SER A 96 6.59 -18.19 4.69
N LEU A 97 6.65 -17.95 3.39
CA LEU A 97 7.82 -17.46 2.68
C LEU A 97 7.70 -15.94 2.56
N LEU A 98 8.51 -15.24 3.34
CA LEU A 98 8.45 -13.80 3.58
C LEU A 98 9.68 -13.12 2.97
N LEU A 99 9.58 -11.82 2.75
CA LEU A 99 10.74 -10.99 2.47
C LEU A 99 11.44 -10.57 3.77
N LYS A 100 12.74 -10.36 3.69
CA LYS A 100 13.59 -9.93 4.81
C LYS A 100 14.37 -8.67 4.45
N ASP A 101 14.51 -7.75 5.41
CA ASP A 101 15.34 -6.55 5.30
C ASP A 101 14.96 -5.71 4.07
N VAL A 102 13.67 -5.39 3.96
CA VAL A 102 13.13 -4.68 2.81
C VAL A 102 13.24 -3.18 2.99
N ARG A 103 13.54 -2.48 1.89
CA ARG A 103 13.58 -1.03 1.83
C ARG A 103 13.15 -0.56 0.46
N TYR A 104 12.20 0.36 0.43
CA TYR A 104 11.59 0.90 -0.78
C TYR A 104 11.57 2.42 -0.71
N ARG A 105 11.61 3.05 -1.88
CA ARG A 105 11.24 4.46 -2.04
C ARG A 105 9.99 4.52 -2.90
N ILE A 106 8.91 5.02 -2.32
CA ILE A 106 7.57 4.97 -2.90
C ILE A 106 7.12 6.38 -3.24
N TYR A 107 6.69 6.57 -4.47
CA TYR A 107 6.18 7.82 -5.01
C TYR A 107 4.68 7.71 -5.17
N ALA A 108 3.96 8.70 -4.64
CA ALA A 108 2.51 8.75 -4.71
C ALA A 108 2.02 10.17 -4.95
N LYS A 109 1.05 10.31 -5.85
CA LYS A 109 0.30 11.54 -6.07
C LYS A 109 -0.89 11.60 -5.13
N LEU A 110 -1.06 12.73 -4.46
CA LEU A 110 -2.29 13.04 -3.73
C LEU A 110 -3.26 13.68 -4.71
N VAL A 111 -4.24 12.91 -5.16
CA VAL A 111 -5.29 13.42 -6.06
C VAL A 111 -6.44 13.97 -5.22
N PHE A 112 -6.67 15.27 -5.34
CA PHE A 112 -7.76 15.96 -4.65
C PHE A 112 -9.10 15.73 -5.35
N ILE A 113 -10.15 15.43 -4.57
CA ILE A 113 -11.52 15.27 -5.04
C ILE A 113 -12.32 16.52 -4.67
N PRO A 114 -12.68 17.40 -5.64
CA PRO A 114 -13.45 18.60 -5.38
C PRO A 114 -14.80 18.29 -4.74
N VAL A 115 -15.27 19.18 -3.87
CA VAL A 115 -16.56 19.05 -3.19
C VAL A 115 -17.70 18.72 -4.15
N LYS A 116 -17.75 19.39 -5.32
CA LYS A 116 -18.76 19.17 -6.38
C LYS A 116 -18.79 17.74 -6.95
N ASN A 117 -17.68 17.00 -6.87
CA ASN A 117 -17.54 15.64 -7.39
C ASN A 117 -17.74 14.57 -6.31
N ARG A 118 -18.02 14.96 -5.05
CA ARG A 118 -18.20 14.02 -3.93
C ARG A 118 -19.63 13.47 -3.92
N SER A 119 -19.77 12.22 -3.52
CA SER A 119 -21.08 11.60 -3.34
C SER A 119 -21.87 12.27 -2.20
N LYS A 120 -23.21 12.13 -2.23
CA LYS A 120 -24.09 12.69 -1.18
C LYS A 120 -23.73 12.19 0.23
N GLU A 121 -23.19 10.97 0.35
CA GLU A 121 -22.73 10.43 1.64
C GLU A 121 -21.64 11.27 2.31
N ALA A 122 -20.80 11.95 1.51
CA ALA A 122 -19.72 12.79 2.02
C ALA A 122 -20.24 13.91 2.94
N PHE A 123 -21.48 14.35 2.73
CA PHE A 123 -22.12 15.45 3.45
C PHE A 123 -23.01 14.99 4.61
N GLY A 124 -23.14 13.67 4.83
CA GLY A 124 -24.07 13.13 5.82
C GLY A 124 -23.65 13.36 7.28
N LYS A 125 -22.34 13.44 7.55
CA LYS A 125 -21.81 13.65 8.92
C LYS A 125 -21.25 15.05 9.14
N HIS A 126 -20.57 15.61 8.14
CA HIS A 126 -19.93 16.92 8.22
C HIS A 126 -19.98 17.57 6.84
N GLN A 127 -20.42 18.83 6.77
CA GLN A 127 -20.28 19.60 5.53
C GLN A 127 -18.82 20.05 5.38
N PRO A 128 -18.26 19.99 4.16
CA PRO A 128 -16.95 20.58 3.90
C PRO A 128 -17.03 22.09 4.10
N GLY A 129 -16.02 22.66 4.74
CA GLY A 129 -15.94 24.11 4.89
C GLY A 129 -15.81 24.79 3.53
N ASN A 130 -16.33 26.01 3.41
CA ASN A 130 -16.30 26.78 2.15
C ASN A 130 -14.87 27.02 1.63
N ASP A 131 -13.87 26.96 2.52
CA ASP A 131 -12.46 27.23 2.21
C ASP A 131 -11.63 25.96 1.97
N GLU A 132 -12.28 24.80 1.81
CA GLU A 132 -11.57 23.54 1.61
C GLU A 132 -10.83 23.52 0.27
N ASN A 133 -9.50 23.52 0.37
CA ASN A 133 -8.60 23.51 -0.78
C ASN A 133 -7.57 22.36 -0.68
N PRO A 134 -6.92 21.98 -1.80
CA PRO A 134 -5.89 20.93 -1.80
C PRO A 134 -4.71 21.23 -0.86
N MET A 135 -4.30 22.49 -0.72
CA MET A 135 -3.15 22.91 0.07
C MET A 135 -3.28 22.50 1.55
N LYS A 136 -4.50 22.53 2.09
CA LYS A 136 -4.81 22.00 3.42
C LYS A 136 -4.35 20.55 3.57
N TYR A 137 -4.66 19.69 2.60
CA TYR A 137 -4.31 18.27 2.65
C TYR A 137 -2.82 18.03 2.42
N TYR A 138 -2.21 18.83 1.55
CA TYR A 138 -0.76 18.82 1.31
C TYR A 138 0.01 19.11 2.61
N GLN A 139 -0.27 20.24 3.25
CA GLN A 139 0.36 20.64 4.51
C GLN A 139 0.07 19.65 5.65
N MET A 140 -1.15 19.09 5.70
CA MET A 140 -1.51 18.06 6.67
C MET A 140 -0.68 16.79 6.49
N PHE A 141 -0.47 16.34 5.26
CA PHE A 141 0.33 15.16 4.97
C PHE A 141 1.80 15.41 5.28
N GLU A 142 2.39 16.48 4.75
CA GLU A 142 3.80 16.85 4.96
C GLU A 142 4.15 16.93 6.44
N ARG A 143 3.32 17.62 7.23
CA ARG A 143 3.51 17.71 8.69
C ARG A 143 3.46 16.35 9.37
N ARG A 144 2.51 15.49 8.99
CA ARG A 144 2.38 14.16 9.60
C ARG A 144 3.52 13.23 9.20
N ALA A 145 3.85 13.20 7.91
CA ALA A 145 4.89 12.36 7.37
C ALA A 145 6.27 12.71 7.94
N SER A 146 6.58 14.00 8.09
CA SER A 146 7.83 14.48 8.69
C SER A 146 7.92 14.24 10.21
N GLN A 147 6.81 14.38 10.94
CA GLN A 147 6.76 14.17 12.39
C GLN A 147 6.57 12.71 12.81
N GLY A 148 6.48 11.77 11.86
CA GLY A 148 6.21 10.36 12.16
C GLY A 148 4.79 10.10 12.70
N GLN A 149 3.83 10.99 12.41
CA GLN A 149 2.45 10.86 12.87
C GLN A 149 1.62 10.06 11.87
N CYS A 150 0.89 9.07 12.35
CA CYS A 150 -0.04 8.27 11.56
C CYS A 150 -1.37 8.07 12.31
N PHE A 151 -2.45 7.81 11.57
CA PHE A 151 -3.73 7.41 12.15
C PHE A 151 -3.68 5.96 12.65
N THR A 152 -3.02 5.10 11.90
CA THR A 152 -2.74 3.70 12.26
C THR A 152 -1.30 3.39 11.90
N GLN A 153 -0.62 2.53 12.67
CA GLN A 153 0.73 2.09 12.34
C GLN A 153 0.75 1.47 10.93
N PRO A 154 1.54 2.02 9.99
CA PRO A 154 1.73 1.41 8.68
C PRO A 154 2.40 0.04 8.82
N TYR A 155 2.11 -0.87 7.89
CA TYR A 155 2.62 -2.24 7.91
C TYR A 155 2.94 -2.74 6.48
N LEU A 156 3.84 -3.71 6.40
CA LEU A 156 4.34 -4.28 5.14
C LEU A 156 3.58 -5.57 4.79
N GLY A 157 2.38 -5.36 4.25
CA GLY A 157 1.48 -6.42 3.77
C GLY A 157 0.63 -7.07 4.85
N CYS A 158 1.24 -7.61 5.92
CA CYS A 158 0.51 -8.13 7.09
C CYS A 158 0.76 -7.25 8.34
N ARG A 159 -0.24 -7.11 9.21
CA ARG A 159 -0.17 -6.25 10.42
C ARG A 159 0.93 -6.61 11.42
N GLU A 160 1.43 -7.84 11.37
CA GLU A 160 2.54 -8.32 12.20
C GLU A 160 3.87 -7.65 11.83
N PHE A 161 3.96 -7.07 10.63
CA PHE A 161 5.18 -6.48 10.09
C PHE A 161 5.01 -4.95 10.03
N SER A 162 5.32 -4.26 11.11
CA SER A 162 5.27 -2.79 11.14
C SER A 162 6.25 -2.18 10.12
N ALA A 163 5.80 -1.16 9.41
CA ALA A 163 6.64 -0.40 8.50
C ALA A 163 7.16 0.85 9.20
N SER A 164 8.47 1.08 9.10
CA SER A 164 9.08 2.38 9.41
C SER A 164 9.11 3.23 8.15
N TRP A 165 9.03 4.55 8.29
CA TRP A 165 9.11 5.45 7.13
C TRP A 165 9.87 6.74 7.44
N LYS A 166 10.32 7.39 6.36
CA LYS A 166 10.91 8.73 6.34
C LYS A 166 10.32 9.50 5.18
N TYR A 167 9.85 10.72 5.45
CA TYR A 167 9.44 11.65 4.41
C TYR A 167 10.66 12.22 3.68
N ILE A 168 10.63 12.19 2.35
CA ILE A 168 11.69 12.70 1.48
C ILE A 168 11.14 13.94 0.77
N ASP A 169 11.63 15.11 1.18
CA ASP A 169 11.24 16.41 0.61
C ASP A 169 12.09 16.79 -0.61
N THR A 170 13.35 16.33 -0.63
CA THR A 170 14.31 16.61 -1.71
C THR A 170 14.90 15.31 -2.22
N THR A 171 15.06 15.20 -3.53
CA THR A 171 15.63 14.03 -4.20
C THR A 171 17.16 14.09 -4.36
N GLU A 172 17.79 15.12 -3.82
CA GLU A 172 19.24 15.29 -3.82
C GLU A 172 19.88 14.27 -2.86
N ASP A 173 21.02 13.70 -3.26
CA ASP A 173 21.81 12.73 -2.47
C ASP A 173 21.07 11.48 -1.98
N LEU A 174 20.07 11.04 -2.74
CA LEU A 174 19.39 9.78 -2.47
C LEU A 174 20.24 8.57 -2.89
N THR A 175 20.28 7.54 -2.03
CA THR A 175 20.87 6.25 -2.39
C THR A 175 20.24 5.72 -3.67
N SER A 176 21.07 5.28 -4.61
CA SER A 176 20.60 4.69 -5.86
C SER A 176 19.73 3.45 -5.59
N PRO A 177 18.69 3.22 -6.40
CA PRO A 177 17.96 1.97 -6.36
C PRO A 177 18.86 0.76 -6.65
N LEU A 178 18.36 -0.42 -6.33
CA LEU A 178 18.97 -1.70 -6.64
C LEU A 178 19.27 -1.78 -8.14
N ASN A 179 20.54 -1.90 -8.52
CA ASN A 179 20.92 -2.04 -9.93
C ASN A 179 20.64 -3.46 -10.43
N GLU A 180 19.36 -3.77 -10.63
CA GLU A 180 18.87 -5.04 -11.12
C GLU A 180 17.65 -4.84 -12.01
N ASP A 181 17.63 -5.54 -13.15
CA ASP A 181 16.47 -5.64 -14.02
C ASP A 181 15.79 -7.00 -13.77
N ARG A 182 14.47 -7.01 -13.57
CA ARG A 182 13.70 -8.23 -13.33
C ARG A 182 12.28 -8.11 -13.86
N ASP A 183 11.84 -9.10 -14.64
CA ASP A 183 10.41 -9.29 -14.91
C ASP A 183 9.78 -9.99 -13.70
N LEU A 184 8.90 -9.29 -12.99
CA LEU A 184 8.24 -9.78 -11.79
C LEU A 184 6.95 -10.54 -12.13
N GLY A 185 6.58 -10.58 -13.42
CA GLY A 185 5.38 -11.23 -13.91
C GLY A 185 4.11 -10.47 -13.53
N ILE A 186 3.00 -11.21 -13.45
CA ILE A 186 1.72 -10.65 -13.05
C ILE A 186 1.72 -10.46 -11.53
N MET A 187 1.43 -9.23 -11.10
CA MET A 187 1.33 -8.85 -9.71
C MET A 187 -0.02 -8.19 -9.43
N LEU A 188 -0.50 -8.34 -8.19
CA LEU A 188 -1.66 -7.61 -7.70
C LEU A 188 -1.38 -6.10 -7.80
N TYR A 189 -2.25 -5.40 -8.52
CA TYR A 189 -2.26 -3.96 -8.62
C TYR A 189 -3.00 -3.37 -7.40
N ASP A 190 -4.31 -3.61 -7.34
CA ASP A 190 -5.19 -3.14 -6.26
C ASP A 190 -6.54 -3.88 -6.28
N MET A 191 -7.41 -3.62 -5.32
CA MET A 191 -8.77 -4.14 -5.29
C MET A 191 -9.76 -3.07 -5.80
N ASP A 192 -10.68 -3.43 -6.70
CA ASP A 192 -11.63 -2.48 -7.29
C ASP A 192 -12.87 -2.23 -6.42
N PHE A 193 -12.71 -1.37 -5.42
CA PHE A 193 -13.80 -0.96 -4.53
C PHE A 193 -14.85 -0.05 -5.19
N ASP A 194 -14.57 0.51 -6.38
CA ASP A 194 -15.50 1.42 -7.07
C ASP A 194 -16.68 0.65 -7.68
N LYS A 195 -16.40 -0.53 -8.26
CA LYS A 195 -17.43 -1.40 -8.85
C LYS A 195 -18.18 -2.22 -7.79
N ASN A 196 -17.46 -2.82 -6.86
CA ASN A 196 -18.05 -3.67 -5.84
C ASN A 196 -17.46 -3.37 -4.45
N PRO A 197 -18.07 -2.43 -3.70
CA PRO A 197 -17.58 -2.07 -2.36
C PRO A 197 -17.60 -3.21 -1.33
N LYS A 198 -18.43 -4.24 -1.54
CA LYS A 198 -18.60 -5.36 -0.60
C LYS A 198 -17.73 -6.57 -0.93
N ASN A 199 -17.48 -6.80 -2.21
CA ASN A 199 -16.64 -7.89 -2.70
C ASN A 199 -15.83 -7.40 -3.91
N PRO A 200 -14.81 -6.57 -3.68
CA PRO A 200 -14.06 -5.95 -4.77
C PRO A 200 -13.29 -7.00 -5.56
N ASP A 201 -13.25 -6.85 -6.88
CA ASP A 201 -12.47 -7.71 -7.76
C ASP A 201 -10.99 -7.32 -7.68
N ALA A 202 -10.10 -8.32 -7.76
CA ALA A 202 -8.66 -8.09 -7.78
C ALA A 202 -8.23 -7.61 -9.16
N MET A 203 -7.52 -6.47 -9.23
CA MET A 203 -6.89 -5.97 -10.43
C MET A 203 -5.41 -6.35 -10.43
N PHE A 204 -4.87 -6.64 -11.60
CA PHE A 204 -3.48 -7.08 -11.77
C PHE A 204 -2.76 -6.24 -12.83
N TYR A 205 -1.44 -6.31 -12.86
CA TYR A 205 -0.63 -5.72 -13.92
C TYR A 205 0.66 -6.53 -14.08
N ARG A 206 1.32 -6.43 -15.24
CA ARG A 206 2.63 -7.05 -15.44
C ARG A 206 3.72 -6.12 -14.94
N ALA A 207 4.28 -6.42 -13.78
CA ALA A 207 5.31 -5.61 -13.16
C ALA A 207 6.68 -5.92 -13.76
N LYS A 208 7.38 -4.87 -14.19
CA LYS A 208 8.79 -4.94 -14.59
C LYS A 208 9.60 -4.00 -13.71
N MET A 209 10.73 -4.49 -13.23
CA MET A 209 11.72 -3.71 -12.51
C MET A 209 12.88 -3.46 -13.46
N GLU A 210 13.21 -2.20 -13.71
CA GLU A 210 14.34 -1.77 -14.53
C GLU A 210 15.21 -0.88 -13.66
N GLN A 211 16.46 -1.27 -13.44
CA GLN A 211 17.41 -0.59 -12.56
C GLN A 211 16.81 -0.33 -11.16
N GLY A 212 16.09 -1.33 -10.63
CA GLY A 212 15.43 -1.22 -9.32
C GLY A 212 14.18 -0.36 -9.31
N VAL A 213 13.73 0.17 -10.44
CA VAL A 213 12.56 1.04 -10.56
C VAL A 213 11.40 0.29 -11.20
N ILE A 214 10.23 0.39 -10.58
CA ILE A 214 8.97 -0.12 -11.08
C ILE A 214 8.06 1.07 -11.33
N VAL A 215 7.69 1.26 -12.60
CA VAL A 215 6.69 2.27 -12.99
C VAL A 215 5.30 1.65 -12.78
N VAL A 216 4.47 2.32 -11.99
CA VAL A 216 3.12 1.85 -11.71
C VAL A 216 2.15 2.53 -12.68
N PRO A 217 1.43 1.77 -13.52
CA PRO A 217 0.51 2.37 -14.49
C PRO A 217 -0.66 3.06 -13.78
N ASN A 218 -1.32 3.97 -14.48
CA ASN A 218 -2.56 4.56 -13.98
C ASN A 218 -3.63 3.46 -13.85
N LYS A 219 -4.48 3.54 -12.82
CA LYS A 219 -5.59 2.60 -12.57
C LYS A 219 -6.48 2.40 -13.81
N ASP A 220 -6.63 3.45 -14.61
CA ASP A 220 -7.49 3.45 -15.81
C ASP A 220 -6.72 3.14 -17.12
N SER A 221 -5.44 2.77 -17.04
CA SER A 221 -4.65 2.31 -18.19
C SER A 221 -5.08 0.91 -18.65
N GLU A 222 -4.90 0.63 -19.95
CA GLU A 222 -5.10 -0.71 -20.54
C GLU A 222 -4.11 -1.76 -20.00
N GLU A 223 -3.01 -1.31 -19.38
CA GLU A 223 -2.02 -2.17 -18.72
C GLU A 223 -2.57 -2.85 -17.45
N VAL A 224 -3.65 -2.32 -16.88
CA VAL A 224 -4.30 -2.89 -15.70
C VAL A 224 -5.32 -3.92 -16.14
N LEU A 225 -5.04 -5.18 -15.79
CA LEU A 225 -5.87 -6.33 -16.04
C LEU A 225 -6.99 -6.39 -14.98
N ARG A 226 -8.24 -6.47 -15.42
CA ARG A 226 -9.44 -6.49 -14.59
C ARG A 226 -10.26 -7.74 -14.84
#